data_AF-A0A368F1E8-F1
#
_entry.id   AF-A0A368F1E8-F1
#
_cell.length_a   1.000
_cell.length_b   1.000
_cell.length_c   1.000
_cell.angle_alpha   90.00
_cell.angle_beta   90.00
_cell.angle_gamma   90.00
#
_symmetry.space_group_name_H-M   'P 1'
#
loop_
_entity.id
_entity.type
_entity.pdbx_description
1 polymer ?
#
loop_
_entity_poly.entity_id
_entity_poly.type
_entity_poly.pdbx_seq_one_letter_code
_entity_poly.pdbx_strand_id
1 'polypeptide(L)'
;MRHFGKGPIKDFTLYNNPETRFAGQPAVNGIGSARGLALVHQLAMDGTLLSSEIKEKIFQPLFMNEYDHSIGEVQNKGYGFMFTRSPTGSWQVGHMGVGGQIVRFDPENDLVLCYLTNAFKAGSGEHVFTYNRLQRKVYDIVRKQQKTSVSADK
;
A
#
# COMPACT_ATOMS: atom_id res chain seq x y z
N MET A 1 -24.47 -20.21 -24.11
CA MET A 1 -23.16 -19.54 -24.31
C MET A 1 -23.17 -18.18 -23.60
N ARG A 2 -22.41 -18.05 -22.50
CA ARG A 2 -22.30 -16.78 -21.75
C ARG A 2 -21.44 -15.80 -22.55
N HIS A 3 -22.03 -14.67 -22.95
CA HIS A 3 -21.36 -13.63 -23.74
C HIS A 3 -20.46 -12.78 -22.83
N PHE A 4 -19.23 -13.22 -22.60
CA PHE A 4 -18.19 -12.36 -22.04
C PHE A 4 -17.61 -11.47 -23.14
N GLY A 5 -17.52 -10.14 -22.88
CA GLY A 5 -16.58 -9.28 -23.61
C GLY A 5 -17.06 -8.41 -24.78
N LYS A 6 -18.36 -8.31 -25.12
CA LYS A 6 -18.84 -7.42 -26.21
C LYS A 6 -19.46 -6.11 -25.73
N GLY A 7 -18.67 -5.21 -25.15
CA GLY A 7 -19.07 -3.82 -24.88
C GLY A 7 -17.86 -2.93 -24.57
N PRO A 8 -17.93 -1.61 -24.83
CA PRO A 8 -16.84 -0.68 -24.53
C PRO A 8 -16.52 -0.76 -23.03
N ILE A 9 -15.26 -0.49 -22.66
CA ILE A 9 -14.69 -0.67 -21.30
C ILE A 9 -15.76 -0.43 -20.22
N LYS A 10 -16.23 -1.54 -19.65
CA LYS A 10 -17.37 -1.61 -18.75
C LYS A 10 -16.93 -1.14 -17.37
N ASP A 11 -17.47 0.00 -16.95
CA ASP A 11 -17.74 0.47 -15.60
C ASP A 11 -17.06 -0.29 -14.44
N PHE A 12 -16.40 0.43 -13.52
CA PHE A 12 -15.78 -0.11 -12.30
C PHE A 12 -16.73 -0.96 -11.44
N THR A 13 -18.04 -0.90 -11.68
CA THR A 13 -19.02 -1.84 -11.14
C THR A 13 -18.75 -3.32 -11.49
N LEU A 14 -17.89 -3.64 -12.46
CA LEU A 14 -17.45 -5.01 -12.73
C LEU A 14 -16.93 -5.72 -11.46
N TYR A 15 -16.24 -5.00 -10.58
CA TYR A 15 -15.72 -5.55 -9.32
C TYR A 15 -16.82 -5.82 -8.27
N ASN A 16 -18.05 -5.39 -8.53
CA ASN A 16 -19.22 -5.77 -7.74
C ASN A 16 -19.83 -7.10 -8.15
N ASN A 17 -19.46 -7.64 -9.32
CA ASN A 17 -19.95 -8.94 -9.79
C ASN A 17 -19.30 -10.09 -8.98
N PRO A 18 -20.09 -10.96 -8.31
CA PRO A 18 -19.57 -12.12 -7.60
C PRO A 18 -18.67 -13.03 -8.45
N GLU A 19 -19.01 -13.25 -9.71
CA GLU A 19 -18.21 -14.09 -10.62
C GLU A 19 -16.80 -13.51 -10.83
N THR A 20 -16.71 -12.18 -10.97
CA THR A 20 -15.42 -11.48 -11.06
C THR A 20 -14.63 -11.61 -9.77
N ARG A 21 -15.29 -11.59 -8.61
CA ARG A 21 -14.65 -11.76 -7.30
C ARG A 21 -14.12 -13.19 -7.11
N PHE A 22 -14.90 -14.20 -7.51
CA PHE A 22 -14.53 -15.60 -7.43
C PHE A 22 -13.34 -15.96 -8.33
N ALA A 23 -13.15 -15.26 -9.44
CA ALA A 23 -12.01 -15.50 -10.33
C ALA A 23 -10.64 -15.26 -9.66
N GLY A 24 -10.58 -14.45 -8.59
CA GLY A 24 -9.38 -14.29 -7.77
C GLY A 24 -8.12 -13.76 -8.49
N GLN A 25 -8.27 -12.91 -9.52
CA GLN A 25 -7.16 -12.25 -10.22
C GLN A 25 -6.28 -11.39 -9.27
N PRO A 26 -5.06 -11.86 -8.91
CA PRO A 26 -4.28 -11.27 -7.82
C PRO A 26 -3.90 -9.79 -8.04
N ALA A 27 -3.86 -9.34 -9.29
CA ALA A 27 -3.49 -7.98 -9.65
C ALA A 27 -4.54 -6.92 -9.27
N VAL A 28 -5.83 -7.26 -9.20
CA VAL A 28 -6.90 -6.23 -9.17
C VAL A 28 -8.15 -6.54 -8.35
N ASN A 29 -8.47 -7.80 -8.02
CA ASN A 29 -9.79 -8.14 -7.45
C ASN A 29 -9.72 -8.75 -6.03
N GLY A 30 -8.61 -8.57 -5.32
CA GLY A 30 -8.47 -9.04 -3.94
C GLY A 30 -9.52 -8.40 -3.01
N ILE A 31 -10.10 -9.21 -2.13
CA ILE A 31 -11.11 -8.78 -1.15
C ILE A 31 -10.56 -9.01 0.25
N GLY A 32 -10.59 -7.97 1.08
CA GLY A 32 -10.13 -8.06 2.45
C GLY A 32 -10.57 -6.85 3.28
N SER A 33 -10.24 -6.89 4.56
CA SER A 33 -10.38 -5.75 5.47
C SER A 33 -9.04 -5.03 5.64
N ALA A 34 -9.07 -3.75 5.99
CA ALA A 34 -7.85 -2.99 6.28
C ALA A 34 -7.04 -3.65 7.41
N ARG A 35 -7.73 -4.18 8.43
CA ARG A 35 -7.12 -4.93 9.53
C ARG A 35 -6.42 -6.20 9.03
N GLY A 36 -7.07 -6.98 8.18
CA GLY A 36 -6.49 -8.22 7.65
C GLY A 36 -5.28 -7.96 6.77
N LEU A 37 -5.36 -6.97 5.88
CA LEU A 37 -4.25 -6.61 5.00
C LEU A 37 -3.06 -6.01 5.78
N ALA A 38 -3.34 -5.18 6.79
CA ALA A 38 -2.30 -4.66 7.70
C ALA A 38 -1.62 -5.79 8.49
N LEU A 39 -2.39 -6.76 8.99
CA LEU A 39 -1.86 -7.89 9.74
C LEU A 39 -0.95 -8.76 8.87
N VAL A 40 -1.35 -9.09 7.64
CA VAL A 40 -0.49 -9.87 6.72
C VAL A 40 0.80 -9.12 6.41
N HIS A 41 0.74 -7.80 6.23
CA HIS A 41 1.97 -7.00 6.11
C HIS A 41 2.80 -7.14 7.39
N GLN A 42 2.25 -6.86 8.58
CA GLN A 42 2.99 -6.97 9.83
C GLN A 42 3.68 -8.33 10.00
N LEU A 43 2.97 -9.44 9.74
CA LEU A 43 3.52 -10.79 9.84
C LEU A 43 4.61 -11.09 8.79
N ALA A 44 4.53 -10.46 7.61
CA ALA A 44 5.62 -10.51 6.64
C ALA A 44 6.85 -9.75 7.15
N MET A 45 6.64 -8.65 7.87
CA MET A 45 7.71 -7.74 8.30
C MET A 45 8.35 -8.11 9.63
N ASP A 46 7.62 -8.77 10.54
CA ASP A 46 8.13 -9.18 11.86
C ASP A 46 8.96 -10.48 11.79
N GLY A 47 8.82 -11.26 10.71
CA GLY A 47 9.61 -12.47 10.45
C GLY A 47 8.81 -13.75 10.48
N THR A 48 7.51 -13.63 10.77
CA THR A 48 6.60 -14.76 10.82
C THR A 48 6.40 -15.40 9.44
N LEU A 49 6.25 -14.58 8.38
CA LEU A 49 6.01 -15.09 7.03
C LEU A 49 7.23 -15.01 6.10
N LEU A 50 8.11 -14.01 6.27
CA LEU A 50 9.30 -13.83 5.44
C LEU A 50 10.55 -13.83 6.30
N SER A 51 11.61 -14.51 5.84
CA SER A 51 12.89 -14.55 6.54
C SER A 51 13.57 -13.17 6.55
N SER A 52 14.43 -12.92 7.52
CA SER A 52 15.16 -11.65 7.65
C SER A 52 15.99 -11.33 6.40
N GLU A 53 16.57 -12.35 5.74
CA GLU A 53 17.36 -12.17 4.52
C GLU A 53 16.50 -11.68 3.34
N ILE A 54 15.24 -12.13 3.26
CA ILE A 54 14.30 -11.65 2.24
C ILE A 54 13.85 -10.23 2.56
N LYS A 55 13.58 -9.93 3.85
CA LYS A 55 13.17 -8.58 4.28
C LYS A 55 14.18 -7.51 3.89
N GLU A 56 15.47 -7.76 4.15
CA GLU A 56 16.54 -6.83 3.79
C GLU A 56 16.56 -6.49 2.30
N LYS A 57 16.24 -7.48 1.45
CA LYS A 57 16.16 -7.29 -0.01
C LYS A 57 14.92 -6.49 -0.42
N ILE A 58 13.75 -6.81 0.15
CA ILE A 58 12.48 -6.20 -0.28
C ILE A 58 12.24 -4.79 0.28
N PHE A 59 13.00 -4.34 1.28
CA PHE A 59 12.85 -2.99 1.87
C PHE A 59 13.61 -1.89 1.16
N GLN A 60 14.41 -2.24 0.16
CA GLN A 60 15.07 -1.26 -0.70
C GLN A 60 14.48 -1.31 -2.11
N PRO A 61 14.21 -0.13 -2.72
CA PRO A 61 13.81 -0.09 -4.13
C PRO A 61 14.92 -0.66 -5.02
N LEU A 62 14.54 -1.53 -5.97
CA LEU A 62 15.45 -2.06 -6.98
C LEU A 62 15.67 -1.05 -8.12
N PHE A 63 14.62 -0.30 -8.44
CA PHE A 63 14.59 0.75 -9.44
C PHE A 63 14.23 2.06 -8.74
N MET A 64 15.16 3.01 -8.73
CA MET A 64 14.98 4.30 -8.08
C MET A 64 14.84 5.41 -9.11
N ASN A 65 13.82 6.25 -8.93
CA ASN A 65 13.54 7.43 -9.76
C ASN A 65 13.46 7.11 -11.27
N GLU A 66 12.89 5.95 -11.62
CA GLU A 66 12.71 5.55 -13.00
C GLU A 66 11.36 6.04 -13.54
N TYR A 67 11.34 6.52 -14.78
CA TYR A 67 10.10 6.96 -15.41
C TYR A 67 9.26 5.76 -15.85
N ASP A 68 8.08 5.61 -15.27
CA ASP A 68 7.15 4.56 -15.66
C ASP A 68 6.27 5.04 -16.81
N HIS A 69 6.48 4.49 -18.01
CA HIS A 69 5.72 4.86 -19.19
C HIS A 69 4.23 4.48 -19.16
N SER A 70 3.84 3.51 -18.32
CA SER A 70 2.44 3.08 -18.19
C SER A 70 1.66 3.97 -17.22
N ILE A 71 2.32 4.43 -16.15
CA ILE A 71 1.74 5.33 -15.14
C ILE A 71 1.89 6.80 -15.58
N GLY A 72 2.95 7.13 -16.32
CA GLY A 72 3.27 8.49 -16.75
C GLY A 72 3.99 9.33 -15.69
N GLU A 73 4.64 8.70 -14.72
CA GLU A 73 5.28 9.36 -13.58
C GLU A 73 6.60 8.66 -13.20
N VAL A 74 7.46 9.39 -12.50
CA VAL A 74 8.67 8.83 -11.89
C VAL A 74 8.28 7.96 -10.70
N GLN A 75 8.82 6.74 -10.62
CA GLN A 75 8.48 5.75 -9.61
C GLN A 75 9.72 5.13 -8.98
N ASN A 76 9.55 4.64 -7.75
CA ASN A 76 10.50 3.76 -7.08
C ASN A 76 9.85 2.39 -6.90
N LYS A 77 10.44 1.31 -7.45
CA LYS A 77 9.82 -0.02 -7.52
C LYS A 77 10.82 -1.14 -7.24
N GLY A 78 10.32 -2.29 -6.84
CA GLY A 78 11.12 -3.48 -6.61
C GLY A 78 10.29 -4.63 -6.05
N TYR A 79 10.56 -5.86 -6.50
CA TYR A 79 9.95 -7.08 -5.95
C TYR A 79 8.42 -7.09 -5.87
N GLY A 80 7.73 -6.39 -6.79
CA GLY A 80 6.27 -6.26 -6.79
C GLY A 80 5.71 -5.13 -5.91
N PHE A 81 6.57 -4.38 -5.23
CA PHE A 81 6.21 -3.24 -4.40
C PHE A 81 6.57 -1.91 -5.05
N MET A 82 5.88 -0.87 -4.57
CA MET A 82 6.20 0.53 -4.81
C MET A 82 6.75 1.16 -3.53
N PHE A 83 7.65 2.13 -3.70
CA PHE A 83 8.36 2.79 -2.61
C PHE A 83 8.08 4.29 -2.62
N THR A 84 7.73 4.83 -1.45
CA THR A 84 7.49 6.27 -1.25
C THR A 84 8.19 6.72 0.01
N ARG A 85 8.43 8.03 0.15
CA ARG A 85 8.96 8.58 1.40
C ARG A 85 7.83 8.88 2.37
N SER A 86 8.03 8.51 3.62
CA SER A 86 7.13 8.89 4.70
C SER A 86 7.24 10.38 5.02
N PRO A 87 6.33 10.93 5.85
CA PRO A 87 6.49 12.28 6.41
C PRO A 87 7.77 12.51 7.22
N THR A 88 8.43 11.44 7.69
CA THR A 88 9.74 11.51 8.37
C THR A 88 10.93 11.33 7.43
N GLY A 89 10.69 11.07 6.13
CA GLY A 89 11.72 10.83 5.12
C GLY A 89 12.21 9.37 5.03
N SER A 90 11.76 8.50 5.93
CA SER A 90 12.01 7.05 5.88
C SER A 90 11.34 6.39 4.68
N TRP A 91 11.87 5.27 4.24
CA TRP A 91 11.28 4.51 3.13
C TRP A 91 10.02 3.77 3.56
N GLN A 92 9.01 3.79 2.69
CA GLN A 92 7.78 3.02 2.83
C GLN A 92 7.63 2.04 1.68
N VAL A 93 7.48 0.75 1.99
CA VAL A 93 7.26 -0.32 1.03
C VAL A 93 5.79 -0.72 1.03
N GLY A 94 5.18 -0.91 -0.14
CA GLY A 94 3.80 -1.39 -0.22
C GLY A 94 3.20 -1.21 -1.60
N HIS A 95 1.88 -1.03 -1.65
CA HIS A 95 1.17 -0.87 -2.92
C HIS A 95 -0.07 0.03 -2.75
N MET A 96 -0.43 0.71 -3.83
CA MET A 96 -1.64 1.51 -3.96
C MET A 96 -2.64 0.82 -4.89
N GLY A 97 -3.93 1.05 -4.67
CA GLY A 97 -5.01 0.54 -5.49
C GLY A 97 -5.81 1.70 -6.05
N VAL A 98 -6.27 1.54 -7.29
CA VAL A 98 -7.23 2.46 -7.91
C VAL A 98 -8.46 2.61 -7.01
N GLY A 99 -8.98 3.84 -6.88
CA GLY A 99 -10.06 4.18 -5.95
C GLY A 99 -9.57 4.65 -4.57
N GLY A 100 -8.25 4.70 -4.36
CA GLY A 100 -7.59 5.35 -3.23
C GLY A 100 -7.24 4.42 -2.07
N GLN A 101 -7.19 3.12 -2.32
CA GLN A 101 -6.83 2.10 -1.32
C GLN A 101 -5.31 1.99 -1.23
N ILE A 102 -4.73 1.90 -0.04
CA ILE A 102 -3.27 1.92 0.12
C ILE A 102 -2.87 1.06 1.32
N VAL A 103 -1.79 0.30 1.18
CA VAL A 103 -1.09 -0.30 2.31
C VAL A 103 0.41 0.00 2.18
N ARG A 104 1.02 0.41 3.29
CA ARG A 104 2.45 0.70 3.39
C ARG A 104 2.99 0.15 4.69
N PHE A 105 4.22 -0.33 4.64
CA PHE A 105 5.05 -0.62 5.80
C PHE A 105 6.26 0.31 5.80
N ASP A 106 6.58 0.85 6.95
CA ASP A 106 7.76 1.65 7.22
C ASP A 106 8.64 0.92 8.23
N PRO A 107 9.75 0.29 7.79
CA PRO A 107 10.63 -0.48 8.66
C PRO A 107 11.34 0.39 9.71
N GLU A 108 11.63 1.64 9.41
CA GLU A 108 12.36 2.53 10.33
C GLU A 108 11.48 2.97 11.50
N ASN A 109 10.16 3.09 11.27
CA ASN A 109 9.19 3.46 12.30
C ASN A 109 8.39 2.27 12.85
N ASP A 110 8.69 1.04 12.43
CA ASP A 110 7.94 -0.18 12.74
C ASP A 110 6.42 0.01 12.61
N LEU A 111 6.00 0.56 11.45
CA LEU A 111 4.63 1.00 11.23
C LEU A 111 4.04 0.40 9.96
N VAL A 112 2.94 -0.33 10.12
CA VAL A 112 2.05 -0.66 9.00
C VAL A 112 0.86 0.29 9.01
N LEU A 113 0.64 1.00 7.90
CA LEU A 113 -0.54 1.82 7.68
C LEU A 113 -1.34 1.28 6.49
N CYS A 114 -2.56 0.82 6.76
CA CYS A 114 -3.48 0.34 5.74
C CYS A 114 -4.77 1.18 5.74
N TYR A 115 -5.20 1.55 4.54
CA TYR A 115 -6.41 2.30 4.28
C TYR A 115 -7.18 1.64 3.13
N LEU A 116 -8.35 1.09 3.42
CA LEU A 116 -9.29 0.58 2.43
C LEU A 116 -10.58 1.40 2.48
N THR A 117 -11.26 1.50 1.34
CA THR A 117 -12.46 2.31 1.19
C THR A 117 -13.42 1.64 0.21
N ASN A 118 -14.71 1.67 0.51
CA ASN A 118 -15.77 1.27 -0.43
C ASN A 118 -16.20 2.41 -1.38
N ALA A 119 -15.82 3.64 -1.06
CA ALA A 119 -15.99 4.79 -1.95
C ALA A 119 -14.79 4.92 -2.88
N PHE A 120 -15.04 4.91 -4.19
CA PHE A 120 -14.04 5.15 -5.23
C PHE A 120 -13.66 6.63 -5.23
N LYS A 121 -12.41 6.94 -4.88
CA LYS A 121 -11.88 8.32 -4.89
C LYS A 121 -11.14 8.61 -6.18
N ALA A 122 -11.20 9.86 -6.62
CA ALA A 122 -10.30 10.37 -7.64
C ALA A 122 -8.87 10.41 -7.06
N GLY A 123 -7.92 9.80 -7.77
CA GLY A 123 -6.52 9.72 -7.36
C GLY A 123 -6.07 8.32 -6.93
N SER A 124 -4.76 8.11 -6.97
CA SER A 124 -4.06 6.90 -6.56
C SER A 124 -2.80 7.28 -5.80
N GLY A 125 -2.36 6.42 -4.88
CA GLY A 125 -1.12 6.65 -4.12
C GLY A 125 -1.11 7.99 -3.39
N GLU A 126 -0.09 8.81 -3.66
CA GLU A 126 0.14 10.10 -2.99
C GLU A 126 -0.91 11.17 -3.34
N HIS A 127 -1.79 10.92 -4.30
CA HIS A 127 -2.86 11.85 -4.67
C HIS A 127 -4.16 11.65 -3.86
N VAL A 128 -4.19 10.68 -2.94
CA VAL A 128 -5.38 10.37 -2.14
C VAL A 128 -5.43 11.22 -0.87
N PHE A 129 -6.17 12.33 -0.93
CA PHE A 129 -6.25 13.31 0.16
C PHE A 129 -6.60 12.72 1.54
N THR A 130 -7.56 11.79 1.60
CA THR A 130 -7.99 11.18 2.87
C THR A 130 -6.89 10.33 3.49
N TYR A 131 -6.19 9.52 2.69
CA TYR A 131 -5.06 8.74 3.15
C TYR A 131 -3.93 9.64 3.63
N ASN A 132 -3.59 10.69 2.88
CA ASN A 132 -2.51 11.61 3.24
C ASN A 132 -2.76 12.31 4.59
N ARG A 133 -4.02 12.70 4.87
CA ARG A 133 -4.40 13.26 6.18
C ARG A 133 -4.22 12.25 7.31
N LEU A 134 -4.66 11.01 7.10
CA LEU A 134 -4.49 9.92 8.05
C LEU A 134 -3.00 9.66 8.32
N GLN A 135 -2.22 9.50 7.26
CA GLN A 135 -0.78 9.25 7.34
C GLN A 135 -0.06 10.34 8.13
N ARG A 136 -0.22 11.61 7.75
CA ARG A 136 0.39 12.73 8.50
C ARG A 136 0.07 12.68 9.98
N LYS A 137 -1.21 12.43 10.32
CA LYS A 137 -1.63 12.39 11.72
C LYS A 137 -1.04 11.22 12.49
N VAL A 138 -0.92 10.05 11.87
CA VAL A 138 -0.28 8.87 12.46
C VAL A 138 1.21 9.15 12.71
N TYR A 139 1.92 9.70 11.73
CA TYR A 139 3.34 10.05 11.88
C TYR A 139 3.58 11.14 12.93
N ASP A 140 2.67 12.11 13.08
CA ASP A 140 2.72 13.08 14.18
C ASP A 140 2.66 12.40 15.55
N ILE A 141 1.87 11.33 15.69
CA ILE A 141 1.74 10.57 16.94
C ILE A 141 3.02 9.75 17.18
N VAL A 142 3.49 9.01 16.18
CA VAL A 142 4.73 8.22 16.26
C VAL A 142 5.92 9.09 16.67
N ARG A 143 6.09 10.25 16.04
CA ARG A 143 7.15 11.21 16.38
C ARG A 143 7.06 11.72 17.82
N LYS A 144 5.85 11.93 18.35
CA LYS A 144 5.65 12.36 19.75
C LYS A 144 6.01 11.25 20.73
N GLN A 145 5.65 10.00 20.42
CA GLN A 145 6.00 8.85 21.25
C GLN A 145 7.51 8.64 21.32
N GLN A 146 8.21 8.69 20.18
CA GLN A 146 9.67 8.59 20.12
C GLN A 146 10.39 9.69 20.91
N LYS A 147 9.88 10.93 20.89
CA LYS A 147 10.44 12.01 21.72
C LYS A 147 10.27 11.77 23.22
N THR A 148 9.14 11.18 23.60
CA THR A 148 8.80 10.93 25.01
C THR A 148 9.64 9.79 25.58
N SER A 149 9.89 8.73 24.79
CA SER A 149 10.79 7.64 25.20
C SER A 149 12.23 8.12 25.38
N VAL A 150 12.76 8.93 24.45
CA VAL A 150 14.11 9.50 24.56
C VAL A 150 14.27 10.43 25.77
N SER A 151 13.21 11.10 26.21
CA SER A 151 13.25 11.94 27.43
C SER A 151 13.08 11.15 28.73
N ALA A 152 12.53 9.93 28.69
CA ALA A 152 12.36 9.07 29.86
C ALA A 152 13.62 8.25 30.18
N ASP A 153 14.47 8.01 29.17
CA ASP A 153 15.75 7.31 29.30
C ASP A 153 16.94 8.25 29.64
N LYS A 154 16.66 9.52 29.96
CA LYS A 154 17.63 10.53 30.44
C LYS A 154 17.31 10.96 31.86
#